data_AF-A0A0A0F4I3-F1
#
_entry.id   AF-A0A0A0F4I3-F1
#
_cell.length_a   1.000
_cell.length_b   1.000
_cell.length_c   1.000
_cell.angle_alpha   90.00
_cell.angle_beta   90.00
_cell.angle_gamma   90.00
#
_symmetry.space_group_name_H-M   'P 1'
#
loop_
_entity.id
_entity.type
_entity.pdbx_description
1 polymer ?
#
loop_
_entity_poly.entity_id
_entity_poly.type
_entity_poly.pdbx_seq_one_letter_code
_entity_poly.pdbx_strand_id
1 'polypeptide(L)'
;MLLVLSAPAALPASAQVNTCQQADGTAVYTDRGCASIGAMAAAARVPSLTGNRRAYRGGCARNLQDLMFEMSTAIDARDANRLANVYHWAGMSGRSGYSVMDRLDTVVRRPLVDIVPVMPARPDPWATAQLASAVLPAAAAVATRATATPTPAGPAAEAAAVLVETLGDVAPVPMPASLPAPASEPVALRVVQTLEDGVTPSETVFDLHQHFGCVWIKG
;
A
#
# COMPACT_ATOMS: atom_id res chain seq x y z
N MET A 1 41.63 -55.61 39.46
CA MET A 1 41.43 -54.22 39.92
C MET A 1 40.88 -53.41 38.75
N LEU A 2 39.57 -53.16 38.73
CA LEU A 2 38.97 -52.11 37.91
C LEU A 2 37.77 -51.57 38.71
N LEU A 3 37.91 -50.35 39.22
CA LEU A 3 36.90 -49.64 40.00
C LEU A 3 36.09 -48.79 39.00
N VAL A 4 34.80 -49.08 38.84
CA VAL A 4 33.89 -48.26 38.03
C VAL A 4 33.32 -47.17 38.95
N LEU A 5 33.71 -45.92 38.70
CA LEU A 5 33.19 -44.74 39.39
C LEU A 5 31.93 -44.24 38.65
N SER A 6 30.76 -44.41 39.27
CA SER A 6 29.50 -43.87 38.76
C SER A 6 29.35 -42.41 39.22
N ALA A 7 29.39 -41.45 38.29
CA ALA A 7 29.10 -40.05 38.57
C ALA A 7 27.57 -39.80 38.59
N PRO A 8 27.03 -39.03 39.56
CA PRO A 8 25.62 -38.66 39.55
C PRO A 8 25.38 -37.53 38.54
N ALA A 9 24.36 -37.70 37.69
CA ALA A 9 23.89 -36.62 36.82
C ALA A 9 23.12 -35.58 37.65
N ALA A 10 23.58 -34.34 37.64
CA ALA A 10 22.84 -33.21 38.20
C ALA A 10 21.67 -32.84 37.27
N LEU A 11 20.44 -32.87 37.79
CA LEU A 11 19.27 -32.35 37.09
C LEU A 11 19.33 -30.81 37.06
N PRO A 12 18.91 -30.16 35.95
CA PRO A 12 18.90 -28.70 35.87
C PRO A 12 17.83 -28.12 36.82
N ALA A 13 18.27 -27.32 37.79
CA ALA A 13 17.37 -26.48 38.59
C ALA A 13 16.85 -25.34 37.72
N SER A 14 15.60 -25.44 37.28
CA SER A 14 14.94 -24.38 36.52
C SER A 14 14.42 -23.32 37.49
N ALA A 15 14.92 -22.09 37.41
CA ALA A 15 14.32 -20.95 38.10
C ALA A 15 12.99 -20.61 37.39
N GLN A 16 11.91 -21.22 37.86
CA GLN A 16 10.57 -21.01 37.32
C GLN A 16 9.94 -19.78 37.97
N VAL A 17 9.70 -18.73 37.18
CA VAL A 17 8.95 -17.56 37.63
C VAL A 17 7.46 -17.88 37.52
N ASN A 18 6.77 -17.92 38.65
CA ASN A 18 5.32 -18.08 38.75
C ASN A 18 4.62 -16.72 38.61
N THR A 19 3.56 -16.69 37.81
CA THR A 19 2.65 -15.53 37.73
C THR A 19 1.48 -15.77 38.68
N CYS A 20 1.40 -14.96 39.73
CA CYS A 20 0.39 -15.05 40.77
C CYS A 20 -0.56 -13.84 40.71
N GLN A 21 -1.80 -14.02 41.16
CA GLN A 21 -2.80 -12.96 41.28
C GLN A 21 -3.17 -12.77 42.75
N GLN A 22 -3.04 -11.54 43.23
CA GLN A 22 -3.40 -11.12 44.59
C GLN A 22 -4.92 -10.87 44.69
N ALA A 23 -5.46 -10.78 45.91
CA ALA A 23 -6.91 -10.62 46.15
C ALA A 23 -7.50 -9.32 45.56
N ASP A 24 -6.66 -8.30 45.34
CA ASP A 24 -7.01 -7.04 44.67
C ASP A 24 -6.97 -7.13 43.13
N GLY A 25 -6.61 -8.30 42.59
CA GLY A 25 -6.49 -8.55 41.15
C GLY A 25 -5.12 -8.22 40.56
N THR A 26 -4.17 -7.71 41.34
CA THR A 26 -2.82 -7.34 40.90
C THR A 26 -2.00 -8.60 40.56
N ALA A 27 -1.27 -8.56 39.43
CA ALA A 27 -0.36 -9.63 39.05
C ALA A 27 1.01 -9.45 39.72
N VAL A 28 1.50 -10.49 40.39
CA VAL A 28 2.80 -10.53 41.08
C VAL A 28 3.61 -11.69 40.49
N TYR A 29 4.85 -11.43 40.11
CA TYR A 29 5.78 -12.43 39.60
C TYR A 29 6.74 -12.86 40.70
N THR A 30 6.84 -14.15 40.96
CA THR A 30 7.71 -14.69 42.02
C THR A 30 8.29 -16.04 41.63
N ASP A 31 9.52 -16.29 42.06
CA ASP A 31 10.20 -17.58 42.00
C ASP A 31 9.62 -18.64 42.98
N ARG A 32 8.78 -18.21 43.93
CA ARG A 32 8.10 -19.08 44.91
C ARG A 32 6.68 -19.42 44.45
N GLY A 33 6.12 -20.51 44.96
CA GLY A 33 4.74 -20.90 44.63
C GLY A 33 3.71 -19.89 45.16
N CYS A 34 2.67 -19.59 44.40
CA CYS A 34 1.71 -18.51 44.72
C CYS A 34 1.07 -18.62 46.12
N ALA A 35 0.78 -19.84 46.58
CA ALA A 35 0.22 -20.07 47.91
C ALA A 35 1.13 -19.57 49.05
N SER A 36 2.45 -19.50 48.84
CA SER A 36 3.41 -19.02 49.85
C SER A 36 3.34 -17.52 50.11
N ILE A 37 2.75 -16.75 49.19
CA ILE A 37 2.55 -15.30 49.32
C ILE A 37 1.06 -14.93 49.48
N GLY A 38 0.20 -15.91 49.79
CA GLY A 38 -1.24 -15.68 49.90
C GLY A 38 -1.93 -15.31 48.58
N ALA A 39 -1.27 -15.56 47.45
CA ALA A 39 -1.80 -15.31 46.12
C ALA A 39 -2.28 -16.62 45.49
N MET A 40 -3.16 -16.52 44.51
CA MET A 40 -3.56 -17.68 43.71
C MET A 40 -2.78 -17.71 42.40
N ALA A 41 -2.60 -18.88 41.79
CA ALA A 41 -2.05 -18.96 40.45
C ALA A 41 -2.94 -18.12 39.53
N ALA A 42 -2.35 -17.18 38.79
CA ALA A 42 -3.11 -16.46 37.78
C ALA A 42 -3.62 -17.53 36.80
N ALA A 43 -4.95 -17.66 36.68
CA ALA A 43 -5.52 -18.57 35.71
C ALA A 43 -4.87 -18.25 34.36
N ALA A 44 -4.25 -19.25 33.73
CA ALA A 44 -3.64 -19.07 32.42
C ALA A 44 -4.69 -18.39 31.56
N ARG A 45 -4.43 -17.15 31.13
CA ARG A 45 -5.33 -16.46 30.21
C ARG A 45 -5.28 -17.29 28.94
N VAL A 46 -6.25 -18.19 28.79
CA VAL A 46 -6.45 -18.93 27.54
C VAL A 46 -6.57 -17.82 26.50
N PRO A 47 -5.65 -17.72 25.53
CA PRO A 47 -5.72 -16.68 24.54
C PRO A 47 -7.10 -16.76 23.91
N SER A 48 -7.89 -15.70 24.05
CA SER A 48 -9.15 -15.60 23.34
C SER A 48 -8.82 -15.72 21.85
N LEU A 49 -9.34 -16.77 21.20
CA LEU A 49 -9.16 -17.00 19.76
C LEU A 49 -9.88 -15.95 18.89
N THR A 50 -10.47 -14.92 19.51
CA THR A 50 -11.06 -13.76 18.83
C THR A 50 -10.03 -12.66 18.50
N GLY A 51 -8.74 -12.92 18.69
CA GLY A 51 -7.68 -12.16 18.06
C GLY A 51 -7.17 -12.94 16.85
N ASN A 52 -7.27 -12.33 15.66
CA ASN A 52 -6.79 -12.86 14.38
C ASN A 52 -5.26 -13.09 14.38
N ARG A 53 -4.78 -14.02 15.21
CA ARG A 53 -3.51 -14.71 15.04
C ARG A 53 -3.74 -15.88 14.08
N ARG A 54 -4.27 -15.59 12.89
CA ARG A 54 -3.82 -16.35 11.74
C ARG A 54 -2.36 -15.97 11.62
N ALA A 55 -1.52 -16.76 12.29
CA ALA A 55 -0.11 -16.86 11.97
C ALA A 55 -0.08 -16.91 10.44
N TYR A 56 0.39 -15.83 9.85
CA TYR A 56 0.59 -15.70 8.41
C TYR A 56 1.56 -16.82 8.06
N ARG A 57 1.02 -17.98 7.66
CA ARG A 57 1.79 -19.17 7.29
C ARG A 57 2.41 -18.87 5.93
N GLY A 58 3.48 -18.08 5.92
CA GLY A 58 4.39 -17.87 4.80
C GLY A 58 3.72 -17.83 3.43
N GLY A 59 2.63 -17.07 3.29
CA GLY A 59 1.77 -17.11 2.12
C GLY A 59 1.38 -15.70 1.76
N CYS A 60 1.69 -15.32 0.51
CA CYS A 60 1.45 -14.03 -0.13
C CYS A 60 0.26 -13.18 0.38
N ALA A 61 0.43 -11.86 0.37
CA ALA A 61 -0.60 -10.95 0.87
C ALA A 61 -1.82 -10.93 -0.07
N ARG A 62 -3.03 -11.07 0.47
CA ARG A 62 -4.26 -11.17 -0.35
C ARG A 62 -4.93 -9.83 -0.64
N ASN A 63 -4.57 -8.81 0.12
CA ASN A 63 -5.02 -7.44 -0.05
C ASN A 63 -3.95 -6.48 0.46
N LEU A 64 -4.13 -5.19 0.18
CA LEU A 64 -3.16 -4.17 0.54
C LEU A 64 -2.96 -4.04 2.05
N GLN A 65 -4.02 -4.19 2.86
CA GLN A 65 -3.90 -4.07 4.31
C GLN A 65 -3.06 -5.20 4.91
N ASP A 66 -3.26 -6.44 4.44
CA ASP A 66 -2.43 -7.58 4.83
C ASP A 66 -0.96 -7.35 4.42
N LEU A 67 -0.73 -6.80 3.24
CA LEU A 67 0.62 -6.49 2.75
C LEU A 67 1.31 -5.43 3.61
N MET A 68 0.62 -4.32 3.89
CA MET A 68 1.14 -3.24 4.73
C MET A 68 1.42 -3.71 6.15
N PHE A 69 0.54 -4.55 6.72
CA PHE A 69 0.74 -5.15 8.04
C PHE A 69 1.94 -6.11 8.08
N GLU A 70 2.10 -6.96 7.06
CA GLU A 70 3.25 -7.86 7.01
C GLU A 70 4.55 -7.09 6.82
N MET A 71 4.56 -6.05 5.99
CA MET A 71 5.72 -5.16 5.82
C MET A 71 6.08 -4.42 7.13
N SER A 72 5.10 -3.83 7.82
CA SER A 72 5.37 -3.11 9.07
C SER A 72 5.94 -4.05 10.13
N THR A 73 5.31 -5.20 10.33
CA THR A 73 5.79 -6.17 11.33
C THR A 73 7.12 -6.83 10.97
N ALA A 74 7.46 -6.98 9.69
CA ALA A 74 8.79 -7.42 9.27
C ALA A 74 9.88 -6.37 9.58
N ILE A 75 9.60 -5.09 9.32
CA ILE A 75 10.53 -3.99 9.59
C ILE A 75 10.70 -3.78 11.09
N ASP A 76 9.60 -3.73 11.86
CA ASP A 76 9.63 -3.58 13.32
C ASP A 76 10.39 -4.72 14.00
N ALA A 77 10.26 -5.95 13.48
CA ALA A 77 10.98 -7.12 13.96
C ALA A 77 12.42 -7.24 13.44
N ARG A 78 12.87 -6.33 12.55
CA ARG A 78 14.17 -6.41 11.87
C ARG A 78 14.38 -7.72 11.09
N ASP A 79 13.32 -8.28 10.50
CA ASP A 79 13.34 -9.60 9.88
C ASP A 79 13.26 -9.52 8.35
N ALA A 80 14.43 -9.64 7.70
CA ALA A 80 14.55 -9.59 6.25
C ALA A 80 13.89 -10.79 5.56
N ASN A 81 13.91 -11.97 6.19
CA ASN A 81 13.27 -13.17 5.64
C ASN A 81 11.75 -13.04 5.67
N ARG A 82 11.23 -12.39 6.72
CA ARG A 82 9.82 -12.07 6.80
C ARG A 82 9.39 -11.07 5.73
N LEU A 83 10.18 -10.02 5.49
CA LEU A 83 9.92 -9.07 4.40
C LEU A 83 10.03 -9.75 3.02
N ALA A 84 10.97 -10.68 2.86
CA ALA A 84 11.13 -11.47 1.64
C ALA A 84 9.88 -12.31 1.29
N ASN A 85 9.07 -12.71 2.28
CA ASN A 85 7.84 -13.48 2.03
C ASN A 85 6.78 -12.72 1.22
N VAL A 86 6.86 -11.39 1.16
CA VAL A 86 5.94 -10.54 0.39
C VAL A 86 6.57 -9.94 -0.87
N TYR A 87 7.84 -10.26 -1.14
CA TYR A 87 8.53 -9.81 -2.36
C TYR A 87 8.24 -10.75 -3.54
N HIS A 88 8.11 -10.18 -4.73
CA HIS A 88 7.89 -10.94 -5.96
C HIS A 88 9.21 -11.51 -6.52
N TRP A 89 9.46 -12.79 -6.25
CA TRP A 89 10.69 -13.48 -6.70
C TRP A 89 10.62 -14.11 -8.10
N ALA A 90 9.42 -14.29 -8.66
CA ALA A 90 9.27 -15.10 -9.87
C ALA A 90 10.02 -14.49 -11.07
N GLY A 91 10.79 -15.34 -11.76
CA GLY A 91 11.61 -14.94 -12.91
C GLY A 91 12.99 -14.37 -12.57
N MET A 92 13.36 -14.29 -11.29
CA MET A 92 14.63 -13.70 -10.86
C MET A 92 15.80 -14.70 -10.92
N SER A 93 16.97 -14.26 -11.39
CA SER A 93 18.22 -15.05 -11.30
C SER A 93 18.76 -15.09 -9.87
N GLY A 94 19.61 -16.06 -9.55
CA GLY A 94 20.25 -16.13 -8.22
C GLY A 94 21.01 -14.86 -7.84
N ARG A 95 21.78 -14.27 -8.77
CA ARG A 95 22.54 -13.03 -8.53
C ARG A 95 21.63 -11.85 -8.19
N SER A 96 20.58 -11.64 -8.98
CA SER A 96 19.58 -10.61 -8.69
C SER A 96 18.85 -10.89 -7.38
N GLY A 97 18.60 -12.16 -7.05
CA GLY A 97 17.96 -12.55 -5.80
C GLY A 97 18.76 -12.15 -4.56
N TYR A 98 20.08 -12.40 -4.57
CA TYR A 98 20.95 -11.96 -3.48
C TYR A 98 21.01 -10.44 -3.36
N SER A 99 21.10 -9.72 -4.48
CA SER A 99 21.08 -8.25 -4.46
C SER A 99 19.79 -7.67 -3.87
N VAL A 100 18.65 -8.31 -4.13
CA VAL A 100 17.37 -7.93 -3.52
C VAL A 100 17.37 -8.23 -2.03
N MET A 101 17.84 -9.41 -1.61
CA MET A 101 17.94 -9.74 -0.18
C MET A 101 18.78 -8.73 0.59
N ASP A 102 19.94 -8.31 0.07
CA ASP A 102 20.79 -7.29 0.70
C ASP A 102 20.06 -5.93 0.84
N ARG A 103 19.25 -5.57 -0.15
CA ARG A 103 18.42 -4.35 -0.11
C ARG A 103 17.29 -4.48 0.92
N LEU A 104 16.57 -5.60 0.93
CA LEU A 104 15.51 -5.85 1.91
C LEU A 104 16.05 -5.84 3.34
N ASP A 105 17.22 -6.44 3.54
CA ASP A 105 17.92 -6.45 4.82
C ASP A 105 18.33 -5.03 5.28
N THR A 106 18.79 -4.19 4.35
CA THR A 106 19.04 -2.77 4.63
C THR A 106 17.76 -2.02 5.02
N VAL A 107 16.63 -2.31 4.36
CA VAL A 107 15.33 -1.67 4.65
C VAL A 107 14.84 -2.06 6.05
N VAL A 108 14.81 -3.34 6.40
CA VAL A 108 14.33 -3.75 7.73
C VAL A 108 15.19 -3.21 8.86
N ARG A 109 16.48 -2.93 8.61
CA ARG A 109 17.43 -2.35 9.59
C ARG A 109 17.28 -0.84 9.83
N ARG A 110 16.35 -0.15 9.17
CA ARG A 110 16.06 1.27 9.42
C ARG A 110 14.76 1.47 10.21
N PRO A 111 14.70 2.39 11.19
CA PRO A 111 13.47 2.65 11.93
C PRO A 111 12.33 3.06 10.99
N LEU A 112 11.15 2.49 11.18
CA LEU A 112 9.98 2.79 10.37
C LEU A 112 9.31 4.09 10.87
N VAL A 113 9.04 5.00 9.94
CA VAL A 113 8.20 6.19 10.21
C VAL A 113 6.79 5.93 9.71
N ASP A 114 6.63 5.51 8.45
CA ASP A 114 5.32 5.22 7.85
C ASP A 114 5.43 4.30 6.61
N ILE A 115 4.32 3.69 6.21
CA ILE A 115 4.15 3.00 4.93
C ILE A 115 2.95 3.62 4.22
N VAL A 116 3.20 4.35 3.14
CA VAL A 116 2.18 5.16 2.47
C VAL A 116 1.81 4.56 1.11
N PRO A 117 0.53 4.31 0.82
CA PRO A 117 0.08 3.95 -0.52
C PRO A 117 0.35 5.08 -1.53
N VAL A 118 0.94 4.72 -2.66
CA VAL A 118 1.16 5.63 -3.79
C VAL A 118 0.02 5.42 -4.78
N MET A 119 -0.78 6.47 -4.97
CA MET A 119 -1.86 6.47 -5.94
C MET A 119 -1.33 6.71 -7.35
N PRO A 120 -1.95 6.14 -8.40
CA PRO A 120 -1.61 6.49 -9.76
C PRO A 120 -1.82 7.99 -9.98
N ALA A 121 -0.93 8.61 -10.73
CA ALA A 121 -1.08 10.01 -11.10
C ALA A 121 -2.40 10.19 -11.86
N ARG A 122 -3.24 11.13 -11.40
CA ARG A 122 -4.44 11.49 -12.16
C ARG A 122 -3.98 12.11 -13.47
N PRO A 123 -4.46 11.61 -14.64
CA PRO A 123 -4.18 12.26 -15.91
C PRO A 123 -4.63 13.72 -15.84
N ASP A 124 -3.81 14.63 -16.35
CA ASP A 124 -4.19 16.02 -16.39
C ASP A 124 -5.36 16.19 -17.37
N PRO A 125 -6.53 16.68 -16.92
CA PRO A 125 -7.71 16.78 -17.77
C PRO A 125 -7.51 17.69 -18.97
N TRP A 126 -6.71 18.77 -18.88
CA TRP A 126 -6.47 19.64 -20.04
C TRP A 126 -5.50 19.01 -21.04
N ALA A 127 -4.48 18.28 -20.57
CA ALA A 127 -3.58 17.55 -21.44
C ALA A 127 -4.31 16.40 -22.18
N THR A 128 -5.19 15.69 -21.46
CA THR A 128 -6.00 14.60 -22.02
C THR A 128 -6.99 15.12 -23.06
N ALA A 129 -7.63 16.26 -22.80
CA ALA A 129 -8.53 16.91 -23.76
C ALA A 129 -7.79 17.39 -25.02
N GLN A 130 -6.57 17.92 -24.88
CA GLN A 130 -5.76 18.39 -26.00
C GLN A 130 -5.29 17.23 -26.90
N LEU A 131 -4.91 16.10 -26.30
CA LEU A 131 -4.62 14.85 -27.02
C LEU A 131 -5.86 14.30 -27.74
N ALA A 132 -7.04 14.31 -27.09
CA ALA A 132 -8.29 13.86 -27.71
C ALA A 132 -8.71 14.74 -28.89
N SER A 133 -8.55 16.06 -28.77
CA SER A 133 -8.83 17.02 -29.84
C SER A 133 -7.91 16.82 -31.07
N ALA A 134 -6.66 16.42 -30.83
CA ALA A 134 -5.69 16.15 -31.90
C ALA A 134 -5.95 14.85 -32.69
N VAL A 135 -6.75 13.91 -32.16
CA VAL A 135 -7.00 12.59 -32.76
C VAL A 135 -8.34 12.52 -33.51
N LEU A 136 -9.22 13.51 -33.35
CA LEU A 136 -10.44 13.62 -34.17
C LEU A 136 -10.06 13.94 -35.63
N PRO A 137 -10.46 13.14 -36.63
CA PRO A 137 -10.23 13.52 -38.01
C PRO A 137 -11.09 14.76 -38.31
N ALA A 138 -10.53 15.71 -39.04
CA ALA A 138 -11.25 16.86 -39.59
C ALA A 138 -12.30 16.39 -40.62
N ALA A 139 -13.39 15.78 -40.18
CA ALA A 139 -14.48 15.30 -41.04
C ALA A 139 -15.50 16.40 -41.39
N ALA A 140 -15.18 17.68 -41.18
CA ALA A 140 -16.08 18.79 -41.44
C ALA A 140 -15.40 19.91 -42.24
N ALA A 141 -14.99 19.60 -43.47
CA ALA A 141 -14.73 20.62 -44.48
C ALA A 141 -14.95 20.08 -45.91
N VAL A 142 -16.07 19.39 -46.17
CA VAL A 142 -16.65 19.45 -47.52
C VAL A 142 -17.38 20.78 -47.60
N ALA A 143 -16.62 21.85 -47.88
CA ALA A 143 -17.19 23.14 -48.20
C ALA A 143 -17.93 23.01 -49.54
N THR A 144 -19.26 22.97 -49.51
CA THR A 144 -20.08 23.21 -50.70
C THR A 144 -19.74 24.63 -51.18
N ARG A 145 -18.91 24.75 -52.22
CA ARG A 145 -18.73 26.01 -52.94
C ARG A 145 -20.08 26.37 -53.57
N ALA A 146 -20.80 27.29 -52.94
CA ALA A 146 -21.84 28.05 -53.63
C ALA A 146 -21.13 28.94 -54.66
N THR A 147 -21.16 28.55 -55.93
CA THR A 147 -20.79 29.42 -57.05
C THR A 147 -21.79 30.58 -57.11
N ALA A 148 -21.41 31.72 -56.54
CA ALA A 148 -22.06 32.99 -56.80
C ALA A 148 -21.60 33.48 -58.18
N THR A 149 -22.52 33.48 -59.15
CA THR A 149 -22.33 34.11 -60.45
C THR A 149 -22.42 35.63 -60.27
N PRO A 150 -21.43 36.45 -60.69
CA PRO A 150 -21.60 37.89 -60.69
C PRO A 150 -22.33 38.33 -61.96
N THR A 151 -23.48 38.97 -61.81
CA THR A 151 -24.09 39.80 -62.86
C THR A 151 -23.94 41.27 -62.47
N PRO A 152 -23.39 42.16 -63.32
CA PRO A 152 -23.27 43.57 -62.99
C PRO A 152 -24.45 44.37 -63.54
N ALA A 153 -24.96 45.34 -62.76
CA ALA A 153 -25.18 46.74 -63.17
C ALA A 153 -26.20 47.44 -62.24
N GLY A 154 -25.82 48.63 -61.74
CA GLY A 154 -26.76 49.64 -61.23
C GLY A 154 -26.33 50.29 -59.91
N PRO A 155 -26.12 51.62 -59.85
CA PRO A 155 -25.75 52.31 -58.62
C PRO A 155 -26.97 52.94 -57.95
N ALA A 156 -27.20 52.63 -56.67
CA ALA A 156 -27.77 53.54 -55.68
C ALA A 156 -27.75 52.85 -54.31
N ALA A 157 -27.43 53.64 -53.30
CA ALA A 157 -27.33 53.27 -51.89
C ALA A 157 -28.64 52.69 -51.33
N GLU A 158 -28.55 51.83 -50.32
CA GLU A 158 -29.10 52.09 -48.98
C GLU A 158 -28.84 50.91 -48.04
N ALA A 159 -28.62 51.24 -46.78
CA ALA A 159 -28.28 50.32 -45.71
C ALA A 159 -29.42 49.32 -45.43
N ALA A 160 -29.10 48.03 -45.33
CA ALA A 160 -30.01 47.03 -44.79
C ALA A 160 -29.28 46.22 -43.72
N ALA A 161 -29.83 46.31 -42.52
CA ALA A 161 -29.36 45.75 -41.26
C ALA A 161 -28.95 44.28 -41.38
N VAL A 162 -27.77 43.96 -40.85
CA VAL A 162 -27.46 42.59 -40.43
C VAL A 162 -28.34 42.31 -39.22
N LEU A 163 -29.38 41.52 -39.42
CA LEU A 163 -30.07 40.86 -38.31
C LEU A 163 -29.09 39.85 -37.72
N VAL A 164 -28.40 40.23 -36.66
CA VAL A 164 -27.76 39.26 -35.77
C VAL A 164 -28.92 38.60 -35.03
N GLU A 165 -29.36 37.45 -35.52
CA GLU A 165 -30.26 36.59 -34.76
C GLU A 165 -29.46 36.10 -33.55
N THR A 166 -29.67 36.77 -32.42
CA THR A 166 -29.19 36.34 -31.12
C THR A 166 -29.73 34.93 -30.90
N LEU A 167 -28.81 33.96 -30.87
CA LEU A 167 -29.10 32.60 -30.44
C LEU A 167 -29.87 32.68 -29.13
N GLY A 168 -31.14 32.28 -29.21
CA GLY A 168 -32.02 32.19 -28.06
C GLY A 168 -31.34 31.39 -26.96
N ASP A 169 -31.53 31.90 -25.74
CA ASP A 169 -31.31 31.27 -24.46
C ASP A 169 -31.22 29.73 -24.58
N VAL A 170 -29.99 29.22 -24.71
CA VAL A 170 -29.73 27.79 -24.51
C VAL A 170 -29.82 27.62 -23.00
N ALA A 171 -31.03 27.30 -22.53
CA ALA A 171 -31.23 26.85 -21.17
C ALA A 171 -30.13 25.83 -20.84
N PRO A 172 -29.38 26.00 -19.73
CA PRO A 172 -28.29 25.11 -19.41
C PRO A 172 -28.84 23.69 -19.36
N VAL A 173 -28.39 22.84 -20.28
CA VAL A 173 -28.66 21.40 -20.23
C VAL A 173 -28.23 20.96 -18.84
N PRO A 174 -29.12 20.40 -18.00
CA PRO A 174 -28.73 19.93 -16.68
C PRO A 174 -27.65 18.88 -16.90
N MET A 175 -26.41 19.21 -16.52
CA MET A 175 -25.31 18.27 -16.62
C MET A 175 -25.72 17.02 -15.83
N PRO A 176 -25.62 15.81 -16.42
CA PRO A 176 -25.84 14.61 -15.64
C PRO A 176 -24.87 14.69 -14.46
N ALA A 177 -25.40 14.56 -13.23
CA ALA A 177 -24.60 14.50 -12.03
C ALA A 177 -23.44 13.54 -12.30
N SER A 178 -22.20 14.04 -12.22
CA SER A 178 -21.03 13.24 -12.55
C SER A 178 -21.05 11.99 -11.69
N LEU A 179 -21.16 10.82 -12.32
CA LEU A 179 -21.02 9.55 -11.61
C LEU A 179 -19.68 9.60 -10.85
N PRO A 180 -19.63 9.15 -9.58
CA PRO A 180 -18.38 9.11 -8.85
C PRO A 180 -17.37 8.29 -9.66
N ALA A 181 -16.22 8.89 -9.94
CA ALA A 181 -15.13 8.20 -10.62
C ALA A 181 -14.74 6.95 -9.82
N PRO A 182 -14.41 5.83 -10.48
CA PRO A 182 -13.97 4.64 -9.76
C PRO A 182 -12.75 4.99 -8.91
N ALA A 183 -12.75 4.54 -7.65
CA ALA A 183 -11.59 4.70 -6.77
C ALA A 183 -10.39 4.00 -7.43
N SER A 184 -9.33 4.75 -7.72
CA SER A 184 -8.11 4.16 -8.25
C SER A 184 -7.45 3.31 -7.16
N GLU A 185 -6.96 2.13 -7.52
CA GLU A 185 -6.17 1.32 -6.61
C GLU A 185 -4.73 1.86 -6.50
N PRO A 186 -4.07 1.75 -5.34
CA PRO A 186 -2.66 2.10 -5.21
C PRO A 186 -1.78 1.27 -6.14
N VAL A 187 -0.75 1.90 -6.71
CA VAL A 187 0.19 1.25 -7.65
C VAL A 187 1.54 0.89 -7.00
N ALA A 188 1.86 1.50 -5.87
CA ALA A 188 3.09 1.27 -5.14
C ALA A 188 2.88 1.52 -3.63
N LEU A 189 3.85 1.07 -2.82
CA LEU A 189 3.98 1.42 -1.42
C LEU A 189 5.29 2.19 -1.22
N ARG A 190 5.22 3.34 -0.55
CA ARG A 190 6.38 4.13 -0.15
C ARG A 190 6.65 3.89 1.33
N VAL A 191 7.78 3.28 1.63
CA VAL A 191 8.28 3.10 2.98
C VAL A 191 9.09 4.34 3.35
N VAL A 192 8.67 5.04 4.40
CA VAL A 192 9.33 6.22 4.95
C VAL A 192 10.05 5.80 6.21
N GLN A 193 11.35 6.04 6.26
CA GLN A 193 12.24 5.63 7.34
C GLN A 193 13.20 6.75 7.71
N THR A 194 13.91 6.59 8.81
CA THR A 194 15.10 7.40 9.12
C THR A 194 16.38 6.60 8.86
N LEU A 195 17.47 7.28 8.51
CA LEU A 195 18.80 6.66 8.47
C LEU A 195 19.29 6.36 9.90
N GLU A 196 20.49 5.78 10.03
CA GLU A 196 21.08 5.44 11.34
C GLU A 196 21.24 6.64 12.28
N ASP A 197 21.34 7.85 11.74
CA ASP A 197 21.36 9.10 12.53
C ASP A 197 20.01 9.44 13.18
N GLY A 198 18.94 8.73 12.84
CA GLY A 198 17.59 8.89 13.38
C GLY A 198 16.86 10.16 12.94
N VAL A 199 17.48 11.01 12.13
CA VAL A 199 16.92 12.33 11.75
C VAL A 199 16.85 12.51 10.24
N THR A 200 17.78 11.92 9.47
CA THR A 200 17.76 12.05 8.02
C THR A 200 16.68 11.14 7.44
N PRO A 201 15.68 11.69 6.73
CA PRO A 201 14.63 10.87 6.12
C PRO A 201 15.19 10.06 4.95
N SER A 202 14.68 8.84 4.81
CA SER A 202 14.96 7.95 3.70
C SER A 202 13.65 7.36 3.20
N GLU A 203 13.44 7.42 1.89
CA GLU A 203 12.25 6.87 1.25
C GLU A 203 12.64 5.72 0.33
N THR A 204 11.89 4.63 0.39
CA THR A 204 12.00 3.51 -0.55
C THR A 204 10.63 3.21 -1.11
N VAL A 205 10.51 3.21 -2.45
CA VAL A 205 9.25 2.89 -3.13
C VAL A 205 9.34 1.48 -3.70
N PHE A 206 8.31 0.69 -3.44
CA PHE A 206 8.10 -0.62 -4.04
C PHE A 206 6.84 -0.62 -4.88
N ASP A 207 6.93 -1.08 -6.13
CA ASP A 207 5.74 -1.27 -6.94
C ASP A 207 4.91 -2.43 -6.40
N LEU A 208 3.60 -2.36 -6.62
CA LEU A 208 2.69 -3.46 -6.36
C LEU A 208 2.56 -4.33 -7.62
N HIS A 209 2.63 -5.63 -7.44
CA HIS A 209 2.44 -6.61 -8.51
C HIS A 209 1.38 -7.63 -8.11
N GLN A 210 0.38 -7.80 -8.98
CA GLN A 210 -0.65 -8.81 -8.81
C GLN A 210 -0.21 -10.11 -9.50
N HIS A 211 -0.06 -11.19 -8.74
CA HIS A 211 0.42 -12.47 -9.27
C HIS A 211 -0.15 -13.65 -8.48
N PHE A 212 -0.71 -14.64 -9.18
CA PHE A 212 -1.41 -15.80 -8.60
C PHE A 212 -2.46 -15.48 -7.51
N GLY A 213 -3.18 -14.36 -7.68
CA GLY A 213 -4.23 -13.94 -6.73
C GLY A 213 -3.70 -13.28 -5.46
N CYS A 214 -2.43 -12.85 -5.46
CA CYS A 214 -1.83 -12.11 -4.36
C CYS A 214 -1.22 -10.78 -4.83
N VAL A 215 -1.07 -9.88 -3.86
CA VAL A 215 -0.36 -8.61 -4.00
C VAL A 215 1.06 -8.78 -3.46
N TRP A 216 2.05 -8.41 -4.27
CA TRP A 216 3.47 -8.53 -3.96
C TRP A 216 4.16 -7.18 -4.09
N ILE A 217 5.22 -6.95 -3.32
CA ILE A 217 6.15 -5.84 -3.57
C ILE A 217 7.21 -6.24 -4.58
N LYS A 218 7.62 -5.31 -5.45
CA LYS A 218 8.77 -5.46 -6.35
C LYS A 218 9.53 -4.13 -6.47
N GLY A 219 10.76 -4.20 -6.97
CA GLY A 219 11.59 -3.03 -7.27
C GLY A 219 13.07 -3.28 -7.09
#